data_AF-A0A926A6C6-F1
#
_entry.id   AF-A0A926A6C6-F1
#
_cell.length_a   1.000
_cell.length_b   1.000
_cell.length_c   1.000
_cell.angle_alpha   90.00
_cell.angle_beta   90.00
_cell.angle_gamma   90.00
#
_symmetry.space_group_name_H-M   'P 1'
#
loop_
_entity.id
_entity.type
_entity.pdbx_description
1 polymer ?
#
loop_
_entity_poly.entity_id
_entity_poly.type
_entity_poly.pdbx_seq_one_letter_code
_entity_poly.pdbx_strand_id
1 'polypeptide(L)'
;MADDTLSMSRPSDAQRFFEEMFVGVLLYSVVLGFFNDYTDVLQTASYSVTFAVAFVMQVLTYLTFALKRRVVARIRARGGPRQKAGIVLGVWLVMFLSKFVFLAVIDVIFGDAVTISGFIGLLLVIATMTIAQKLVGLAYDGLGRRTAGSVT
;
A
#
# COMPACT_ATOMS: atom_id res chain seq x y z
N MET A 1 24.72 -33.90 20.26
CA MET A 1 23.39 -33.98 19.60
C MET A 1 22.45 -33.05 20.36
N ALA A 2 22.68 -31.74 20.22
CA ALA A 2 21.91 -30.68 20.86
C ALA A 2 22.40 -29.35 20.27
N ASP A 3 21.85 -28.92 19.13
CA ASP A 3 21.73 -27.48 18.78
C ASP A 3 20.80 -27.23 17.56
N ASP A 4 19.79 -28.08 17.36
CA ASP A 4 18.81 -27.94 16.27
C ASP A 4 17.52 -27.25 16.76
N THR A 5 17.61 -26.47 17.83
CA THR A 5 16.59 -25.48 18.18
C THR A 5 16.75 -24.30 17.25
N LEU A 6 16.27 -24.50 16.03
CA LEU A 6 15.91 -23.49 15.03
C LEU A 6 15.70 -22.14 15.70
N SER A 7 16.69 -21.26 15.53
CA SER A 7 16.46 -19.84 15.74
C SER A 7 15.32 -19.45 14.80
N MET A 8 14.10 -19.34 15.34
CA MET A 8 13.00 -18.61 14.71
C MET A 8 13.43 -17.13 14.70
N SER A 9 14.43 -16.85 13.87
CA SER A 9 15.01 -15.54 13.66
C SER A 9 13.89 -14.72 13.03
N ARG A 10 13.28 -13.84 13.82
CA ARG A 10 12.23 -12.94 13.33
C ARG A 10 12.73 -12.30 12.03
N PRO A 11 11.96 -12.33 10.94
CA PRO A 11 12.40 -11.75 9.68
C PRO A 11 12.80 -10.29 9.93
N SER A 12 13.99 -9.95 9.45
CA SER A 12 14.56 -8.60 9.61
C SER A 12 13.64 -7.55 9.00
N ASP A 13 13.68 -6.31 9.50
CA ASP A 13 12.85 -5.22 8.99
C ASP A 13 13.03 -5.01 7.47
N ALA A 14 14.23 -5.27 6.95
CA ALA A 14 14.52 -5.23 5.53
C ALA A 14 13.82 -6.36 4.74
N GLN A 15 13.76 -7.57 5.29
CA GLN A 15 13.05 -8.70 4.67
C GLN A 15 11.54 -8.45 4.63
N ARG A 16 10.95 -7.94 5.72
CA ARG A 16 9.52 -7.58 5.75
C ARG A 16 9.20 -6.48 4.74
N PHE A 17 10.06 -5.46 4.65
CA PHE A 17 9.89 -4.40 3.66
C PHE A 17 9.96 -4.94 2.23
N PHE A 18 10.93 -5.81 1.93
CA PHE A 18 11.04 -6.44 0.62
C PHE A 18 9.80 -7.28 0.29
N GLU A 19 9.33 -8.09 1.23
CA GLU A 19 8.13 -8.90 1.08
C GLU A 19 6.89 -8.02 0.82
N GLU A 20 6.67 -6.98 1.63
CA GLU A 20 5.55 -6.04 1.45
C GLU A 20 5.60 -5.31 0.11
N MET A 21 6.77 -4.86 -0.31
CA MET A 21 6.97 -4.22 -1.61
C MET A 21 6.71 -5.20 -2.74
N PHE A 22 7.38 -6.36 -2.73
CA PHE A 22 7.27 -7.35 -3.79
C PHE A 22 5.82 -7.85 -3.93
N VAL A 23 5.23 -8.36 -2.84
CA VAL A 23 3.85 -8.85 -2.84
C VAL A 23 2.87 -7.75 -3.23
N GLY A 24 3.08 -6.51 -2.76
CA GLY A 24 2.21 -5.40 -3.11
C GLY A 24 2.29 -4.99 -4.58
N VAL A 25 3.48 -4.95 -5.18
CA VAL A 25 3.63 -4.70 -6.63
C VAL A 25 2.93 -5.79 -7.44
N LEU A 26 3.16 -7.05 -7.11
CA LEU A 26 2.53 -8.17 -7.82
C LEU A 26 1.00 -8.12 -7.67
N LEU A 27 0.51 -7.91 -6.46
CA LEU A 27 -0.92 -7.79 -6.19
C LEU A 27 -1.55 -6.62 -6.95
N TYR A 28 -0.92 -5.45 -6.92
CA TYR A 28 -1.41 -4.28 -7.63
C TYR A 28 -1.38 -4.49 -9.14
N SER A 29 -0.37 -5.18 -9.67
CA SER A 29 -0.29 -5.49 -11.10
C SER A 29 -1.42 -6.41 -11.54
N VAL A 30 -1.79 -7.40 -10.72
CA VAL A 30 -2.92 -8.30 -11.00
C VAL A 30 -4.24 -7.53 -10.92
N VAL A 31 -4.44 -6.72 -9.88
CA VAL A 31 -5.66 -5.91 -9.72
C VAL A 31 -5.82 -4.93 -10.89
N LEU A 32 -4.77 -4.19 -11.24
CA LEU A 32 -4.78 -3.27 -12.38
C LEU A 32 -4.99 -3.99 -13.71
N GLY A 33 -4.41 -5.17 -13.89
CA GLY A 33 -4.66 -6.01 -15.07
C GLY A 33 -6.13 -6.38 -15.22
N PHE A 34 -6.78 -6.79 -14.12
CA PHE A 34 -8.22 -7.04 -14.14
C PHE A 34 -9.05 -5.79 -14.45
N PHE A 35 -8.67 -4.62 -13.93
CA PHE A 35 -9.33 -3.37 -14.28
C PHE A 35 -9.15 -3.05 -15.76
N ASN A 36 -7.96 -3.26 -16.31
CA ASN A 36 -7.67 -3.06 -17.73
C ASN A 36 -8.51 -3.94 -18.64
N ASP A 37 -8.67 -5.22 -18.28
CA ASP A 37 -9.29 -6.20 -19.18
C ASP A 37 -10.82 -6.27 -19.03
N TYR A 38 -11.36 -6.00 -17.84
CA TYR A 38 -12.78 -6.21 -17.54
C TYR A 38 -13.56 -4.93 -17.28
N THR A 39 -12.91 -3.77 -17.26
CA THR A 39 -13.60 -2.50 -17.00
C THR A 39 -13.08 -1.38 -17.90
N ASP A 40 -13.93 -0.40 -18.18
CA ASP A 40 -13.50 0.84 -18.85
C ASP A 40 -12.95 1.88 -17.87
N VAL A 41 -12.72 1.48 -16.62
CA VAL A 41 -12.29 2.37 -15.55
C VAL A 41 -10.82 2.76 -15.69
N LEU A 42 -10.01 1.83 -16.18
CA LEU A 42 -8.58 2.00 -16.40
C LEU A 42 -8.24 1.34 -17.72
N GLN A 43 -7.64 2.08 -18.64
CA GLN A 43 -7.12 1.53 -19.88
C GLN A 43 -5.63 1.85 -19.96
N THR A 44 -4.83 0.82 -20.16
CA THR A 44 -3.37 0.92 -20.28
C THR A 44 -2.93 0.42 -21.64
N ALA A 45 -1.93 1.07 -22.23
CA ALA A 45 -1.48 0.74 -23.59
C ALA A 45 -0.87 -0.67 -23.74
N SER A 46 -0.36 -1.24 -22.64
CA SER A 46 0.21 -2.60 -22.62
C SER A 46 0.36 -3.10 -21.18
N TYR A 47 0.51 -4.42 -21.02
CA TYR A 47 0.74 -5.04 -19.72
C TYR A 47 2.00 -4.49 -19.01
N SER A 48 3.05 -4.15 -19.77
CA SER A 48 4.26 -3.52 -19.21
C SER A 48 3.97 -2.17 -18.56
N VAL A 49 3.04 -1.38 -19.14
CA VAL A 49 2.56 -0.12 -18.55
C VAL A 49 1.75 -0.41 -17.29
N THR A 50 0.86 -1.40 -17.33
CA THR A 50 0.10 -1.84 -16.14
C THR A 50 1.03 -2.19 -14.97
N PHE A 51 2.09 -2.95 -15.24
CA PHE A 51 3.09 -3.33 -14.24
C PHE A 51 3.87 -2.11 -13.72
N ALA A 52 4.28 -1.19 -14.59
CA ALA A 52 4.95 0.03 -14.19
C ALA A 52 4.06 0.92 -13.29
N VAL A 53 2.76 1.04 -13.62
CA VAL A 53 1.78 1.73 -12.79
C VAL A 53 1.66 1.04 -11.43
N ALA A 54 1.56 -0.29 -11.40
CA ALA A 54 1.51 -1.06 -10.15
C ALA A 54 2.72 -0.78 -9.24
N PHE A 55 3.92 -0.76 -9.84
CA PHE A 55 5.15 -0.45 -9.13
C PHE A 55 5.12 0.97 -8.54
N VAL A 56 4.77 1.98 -9.35
CA VAL A 56 4.65 3.36 -8.90
C VAL A 56 3.62 3.50 -7.78
N MET A 57 2.45 2.87 -7.94
CA MET A 57 1.38 2.88 -6.94
C MET A 57 1.85 2.28 -5.61
N GLN A 58 2.58 1.16 -5.65
CA GLN A 58 3.10 0.53 -4.43
C GLN A 58 4.13 1.42 -3.72
N VAL A 59 5.04 2.04 -4.48
CA VAL A 59 6.00 3.02 -3.94
C VAL A 59 5.28 4.21 -3.31
N LEU A 60 4.24 4.72 -3.96
CA LEU A 60 3.50 5.89 -3.49
C LEU A 60 2.67 5.58 -2.24
N THR A 61 2.10 4.38 -2.16
CA THR A 61 1.45 3.84 -0.96
C THR A 61 2.43 3.77 0.20
N TYR A 62 3.62 3.20 -0.01
CA TYR A 62 4.67 3.17 1.01
C TYR A 62 5.06 4.57 1.48
N LEU A 63 5.30 5.49 0.55
CA LEU A 63 5.69 6.86 0.85
C LEU A 63 4.59 7.59 1.65
N THR A 64 3.33 7.36 1.32
CA THR A 64 2.18 7.92 2.05
C THR A 64 2.14 7.44 3.49
N PHE A 65 2.34 6.13 3.72
CA PHE A 65 2.40 5.58 5.08
C PHE A 65 3.62 6.08 5.85
N ALA A 66 4.78 6.18 5.20
CA ALA A 66 5.99 6.74 5.80
C ALA A 66 5.78 8.22 6.21
N LEU A 67 5.16 9.02 5.34
CA LEU A 67 4.83 10.41 5.63
C LEU A 67 3.85 10.51 6.80
N LYS A 68 2.79 9.68 6.83
CA LYS A 68 1.85 9.58 7.95
C LYS A 68 2.57 9.30 9.26
N ARG A 69 3.46 8.30 9.29
CA ARG A 69 4.25 7.96 10.49
C ARG A 69 5.13 9.13 10.94
N ARG A 70 5.81 9.82 10.01
CA ARG A 70 6.63 11.00 10.31
C ARG A 70 5.81 12.17 10.87
N VAL A 71 4.65 12.46 10.28
CA VAL A 71 3.74 13.52 10.75
C VAL A 71 3.27 13.22 12.17
N VAL A 72 2.81 11.99 12.42
CA VAL A 72 2.37 11.55 13.75
C VAL A 72 3.51 11.63 14.78
N ALA A 73 4.70 11.15 14.43
CA ALA A 73 5.87 11.19 15.30
C ALA A 73 6.27 12.63 15.65
N ARG A 74 6.31 13.54 14.67
CA ARG A 74 6.64 14.95 14.87
C ARG A 74 5.64 15.67 15.77
N ILE A 75 4.34 15.36 15.64
CA ILE A 75 3.31 15.98 16.48
C ILE A 75 3.32 15.37 17.89
N ARG A 76 3.57 14.06 18.02
CA ARG A 76 3.75 13.40 19.33
C ARG A 76 4.93 13.98 20.11
N ALA A 77 6.05 14.23 19.43
CA ALA A 77 7.25 14.79 20.06
C ALA A 77 7.04 16.20 20.64
N ARG A 78 6.05 16.97 20.16
CA ARG A 78 5.79 18.34 20.63
C ARG A 78 5.03 18.42 21.96
N GLY A 79 4.36 17.35 22.41
CA GLY A 79 3.70 17.24 23.71
C GLY A 79 2.65 18.32 24.04
N GLY A 80 1.37 17.95 24.26
CA GLY A 80 0.41 18.90 24.82
C GLY A 80 -1.07 18.55 24.64
N PRO A 81 -1.99 19.33 25.25
CA PRO A 81 -3.43 19.07 25.20
C PRO A 81 -4.03 19.17 23.79
N ARG A 82 -3.40 19.92 22.88
CA ARG A 82 -3.80 20.04 21.45
C ARG A 82 -3.20 18.96 20.54
N GLN A 83 -2.43 18.01 21.08
CA GLN A 83 -1.74 16.97 20.31
C GLN A 83 -2.72 16.05 19.56
N LYS A 84 -3.84 15.67 20.18
CA LYS A 84 -4.85 14.82 19.52
C LYS A 84 -5.43 15.51 18.28
N ALA A 85 -5.81 16.79 18.40
CA ALA A 85 -6.32 17.58 17.28
C ALA A 85 -5.27 17.72 16.17
N GLY A 86 -4.02 17.99 16.51
CA GLY A 86 -2.91 18.06 15.55
C GLY A 86 -2.69 16.75 14.80
N ILE A 87 -2.71 15.61 15.50
CA ILE A 87 -2.56 14.29 14.88
C ILE A 87 -3.72 14.00 13.94
N VAL A 88 -4.95 14.23 14.37
CA VAL A 88 -6.15 13.99 13.54
C VAL A 88 -6.10 14.85 12.28
N LEU A 89 -5.83 16.15 12.42
CA LEU A 89 -5.73 17.07 11.28
C LEU A 89 -4.57 16.68 10.36
N GLY A 90 -3.40 16.38 10.91
CA GLY A 90 -2.22 15.99 10.12
C GLY A 90 -2.43 14.69 9.35
N VAL A 91 -3.00 13.67 9.98
CA VAL A 91 -3.33 12.40 9.31
C VAL A 91 -4.42 12.62 8.26
N TRP A 92 -5.45 13.39 8.57
CA TRP A 92 -6.53 13.73 7.63
C TRP A 92 -5.99 14.45 6.40
N LEU A 93 -5.15 15.47 6.60
CA LEU A 93 -4.53 16.23 5.52
C LEU A 93 -3.66 15.34 4.63
N VAL A 94 -2.87 14.43 5.22
CA VAL A 94 -2.08 13.46 4.45
C VAL A 94 -2.98 12.52 3.65
N MET A 95 -4.06 11.99 4.23
CA MET A 95 -5.00 11.09 3.53
C MET A 95 -5.84 11.79 2.46
N PHE A 96 -6.03 13.11 2.59
CA PHE A 96 -6.69 13.93 1.59
C PHE A 96 -5.73 14.25 0.45
N LEU A 97 -4.57 14.82 0.78
CA LEU A 97 -3.57 15.28 -0.18
C LEU A 97 -2.94 14.11 -0.96
N SER A 98 -2.81 12.93 -0.35
CA SER A 98 -2.25 11.75 -1.03
C SER A 98 -3.06 11.40 -2.28
N LYS A 99 -4.39 11.58 -2.31
CA LYS A 99 -5.19 11.28 -3.50
C LYS A 99 -4.83 12.16 -4.70
N PHE A 100 -4.55 13.43 -4.46
CA PHE A 100 -4.11 14.37 -5.50
C PHE A 100 -2.69 14.07 -5.96
N VAL A 101 -1.80 13.70 -5.03
CA VAL A 101 -0.44 13.29 -5.37
C VAL A 101 -0.46 12.03 -6.26
N PHE A 102 -1.32 11.06 -5.97
CA PHE A 102 -1.49 9.87 -6.80
C PHE A 102 -1.91 10.23 -8.23
N LEU A 103 -2.92 11.07 -8.39
CA LEU A 103 -3.34 11.54 -9.71
C LEU A 103 -2.22 12.27 -10.45
N ALA A 104 -1.59 13.25 -9.80
CA ALA A 104 -0.53 14.03 -10.42
C ALA A 104 0.67 13.17 -10.83
N VAL A 105 1.06 12.19 -10.01
CA VAL A 105 2.18 11.30 -10.32
C VAL A 105 1.84 10.36 -11.49
N ILE A 106 0.63 9.79 -11.54
CA ILE A 106 0.23 8.93 -12.65
C ILE A 106 0.15 9.73 -13.95
N ASP A 107 -0.48 10.90 -13.90
CA ASP A 107 -0.62 11.80 -15.06
C ASP A 107 0.74 12.27 -15.58
N VAL A 108 1.67 12.64 -14.69
CA VAL A 108 3.02 13.07 -15.09
C VAL A 108 3.87 11.93 -15.63
N ILE A 109 3.81 10.73 -15.06
CA ILE A 109 4.68 9.60 -15.47
C ILE A 109 4.12 8.91 -16.72
N PHE A 110 2.80 8.71 -16.76
CA PHE A 110 2.17 7.87 -17.77
C PHE A 110 1.34 8.67 -18.77
N GLY A 111 0.87 9.88 -18.43
CA GLY A 111 0.14 10.77 -19.34
C GLY A 111 -0.87 10.01 -20.21
N ASP A 112 -0.63 10.02 -21.52
CA ASP A 112 -1.49 9.38 -22.53
C ASP A 112 -1.48 7.83 -22.50
N ALA A 113 -0.54 7.20 -21.79
CA ALA A 113 -0.42 5.75 -21.70
C ALA A 113 -1.43 5.11 -20.72
N VAL A 114 -2.08 5.92 -19.87
CA VAL A 114 -3.04 5.46 -18.87
C VAL A 114 -4.27 6.36 -18.86
N THR A 115 -5.38 5.86 -19.39
CA THR A 115 -6.66 6.57 -19.37
C THR A 115 -7.49 6.09 -18.19
N ILE A 116 -7.77 6.97 -17.24
CA ILE A 116 -8.65 6.69 -16.10
C ILE A 116 -10.00 7.34 -16.33
N SER A 117 -11.09 6.59 -16.15
CA SER A 117 -12.47 7.08 -16.23
C SER A 117 -12.82 8.01 -15.06
N GLY A 118 -12.30 9.24 -15.13
CA GLY A 118 -12.56 10.32 -14.18
C GLY A 118 -12.25 10.01 -12.71
N PHE A 119 -12.81 10.82 -11.81
CA PHE A 119 -12.58 10.72 -10.37
C PHE A 119 -13.18 9.44 -9.74
N ILE A 120 -14.34 9.00 -10.22
CA ILE A 120 -15.01 7.79 -9.71
C ILE A 120 -14.22 6.54 -10.05
N GLY A 121 -13.70 6.45 -11.28
CA GLY A 121 -12.85 5.35 -11.70
C GLY A 121 -11.60 5.23 -10.83
N LEU A 122 -10.90 6.34 -10.62
CA LEU A 122 -9.76 6.39 -9.70
C LEU A 122 -10.14 5.90 -8.28
N LEU A 123 -11.24 6.43 -7.73
CA LEU A 123 -11.68 6.08 -6.38
C LEU A 123 -11.92 4.57 -6.26
N LEU A 124 -12.55 3.98 -7.28
CA LEU A 124 -12.83 2.55 -7.33
C LEU A 124 -11.54 1.72 -7.44
N VAL A 125 -10.58 2.13 -8.27
CA VAL A 125 -9.26 1.46 -8.37
C VAL A 125 -8.52 1.51 -7.03
N ILE A 126 -8.41 2.69 -6.42
CA ILE A 126 -7.73 2.85 -5.11
C ILE A 126 -8.45 2.05 -4.02
N ALA A 127 -9.79 2.07 -4.00
CA ALA A 127 -10.57 1.31 -3.04
C ALA A 127 -10.32 -0.19 -3.18
N THR A 128 -10.33 -0.70 -4.41
CA THR A 128 -10.11 -2.13 -4.70
C THR A 128 -8.70 -2.56 -4.33
N MET A 129 -7.68 -1.77 -4.70
CA MET A 129 -6.29 -2.01 -4.27
C MET A 129 -6.16 -2.05 -2.75
N THR A 130 -6.78 -1.10 -2.05
CA THR A 130 -6.74 -1.02 -0.58
C THR A 130 -7.39 -2.25 0.05
N ILE A 131 -8.52 -2.70 -0.49
CA ILE A 131 -9.21 -3.91 -0.02
C ILE A 131 -8.36 -5.15 -0.28
N ALA A 132 -7.83 -5.31 -1.49
CA ALA A 132 -6.97 -6.44 -1.86
C ALA A 132 -5.76 -6.52 -0.92
N GLN A 133 -5.08 -5.41 -0.68
CA GLN A 133 -3.92 -5.37 0.22
C GLN A 133 -4.28 -5.70 1.66
N LYS A 134 -5.44 -5.22 2.14
CA LYS A 134 -5.95 -5.59 3.47
C LYS A 134 -6.27 -7.08 3.56
N LEU A 135 -6.85 -7.67 2.52
CA LEU A 135 -7.16 -9.11 2.50
C LEU A 135 -5.89 -9.95 2.58
N VAL A 136 -4.84 -9.59 1.83
CA VAL A 136 -3.53 -10.26 1.93
C VAL A 136 -2.95 -10.12 3.34
N GLY A 137 -3.00 -8.92 3.93
CA GLY A 137 -2.54 -8.71 5.30
C GLY A 137 -3.32 -9.56 6.32
N LEU A 138 -4.64 -9.62 6.19
CA LEU A 138 -5.49 -10.47 7.05
C LEU A 138 -5.20 -11.97 6.87
N ALA A 139 -4.95 -12.40 5.64
CA ALA A 139 -4.59 -13.79 5.34
C ALA A 139 -3.24 -14.15 5.96
N TYR A 140 -2.25 -13.28 5.82
CA TYR A 140 -0.92 -13.43 6.43
C TYR A 140 -1.00 -13.49 7.96
N ASP A 141 -1.70 -12.53 8.58
CA ASP A 141 -1.91 -12.50 10.03
C ASP A 141 -2.74 -13.69 10.54
N GLY A 142 -3.64 -14.21 9.70
CA GLY A 142 -4.43 -15.41 9.96
C GLY A 142 -3.57 -16.67 10.01
N LEU A 143 -2.62 -16.81 9.07
CA LEU A 143 -1.69 -17.93 9.03
C LEU A 143 -0.72 -17.90 10.22
N GLY A 144 -0.20 -16.73 10.57
CA GLY A 144 0.67 -16.58 11.75
C GLY A 144 0.00 -16.97 13.08
N ARG A 145 -1.31 -16.72 13.22
CA ARG A 145 -2.07 -17.10 14.42
C ARG A 145 -2.35 -18.60 14.53
N ARG A 146 -2.54 -19.31 13.41
CA ARG A 146 -2.80 -20.76 13.42
C ARG A 146 -1.59 -21.56 13.88
N THR A 147 -0.38 -21.14 13.51
CA THR A 147 0.87 -21.79 13.97
C THR A 147 1.13 -21.57 15.46
N ALA A 148 0.70 -20.43 16.04
CA ALA A 148 0.83 -20.18 17.47
C ALA A 148 -0.18 -20.97 18.33
N GLY A 149 -1.35 -21.33 17.76
CA GLY A 149 -2.40 -22.09 18.46
C GLY A 149 -2.22 -23.62 18.42
N SER A 150 -1.29 -24.15 17.64
CA SER A 150 -0.99 -25.59 17.56
C SER A 150 0.17 -26.03 18.47
N VAL A 151 0.69 -25.14 19.32
CA VAL A 151 1.80 -25.38 20.27
C VAL A 151 1.30 -25.39 21.73
N THR A 152 -0.02 -25.37 21.95
CA THR A 152 -0.69 -25.60 23.23
C THR A 152 -1.61 -26.79 23.12
#